data_AF-A0A832K9D1-F1
#
_entry.id   AF-A0A832K9D1-F1
#
_cell.length_a   1.000
_cell.length_b   1.000
_cell.length_c   1.000
_cell.angle_alpha   90.00
_cell.angle_beta   90.00
_cell.angle_gamma   90.00
#
_symmetry.space_group_name_H-M   'P 1'
#
loop_
_entity.id
_entity.type
_entity.pdbx_description
1 polymer ?
#
loop_
_entity_poly.entity_id
_entity_poly.type
_entity_poly.pdbx_seq_one_letter_code
_entity_poly.pdbx_strand_id
1 'polypeptide(L)'
;MIVKAEGETAGHDFLWNLGSRGLQGEFLERMVTDGQAGLARAIARLWGAVPQQRCWAHKLRNLENKLKASQRACLDQAKRIYLAENKTQALAQFRRRPRGWGRQWGGADRAGRWHVKH
;
A
#
# COMPACT_ATOMS: atom_id res chain seq x y z
N MET A 1 20.87 -10.06 11.60
CA MET A 1 20.81 -11.10 10.55
C MET A 1 20.09 -10.49 9.36
N ILE A 2 20.75 -10.40 8.20
CA ILE A 2 20.09 -9.93 6.97
C ILE A 2 19.47 -11.15 6.30
N VAL A 3 18.14 -11.16 6.19
CA VAL A 3 17.39 -12.26 5.57
C VAL A 3 17.47 -12.17 4.05
N LYS A 4 17.67 -13.31 3.38
CA LYS A 4 17.83 -13.42 1.91
C LYS A 4 16.52 -13.30 1.13
N ALA A 5 15.37 -13.41 1.79
CA ALA A 5 14.06 -13.33 1.16
C ALA A 5 13.02 -12.74 2.11
N GLU A 6 12.12 -11.92 1.57
CA GLU A 6 10.96 -11.37 2.27
C GLU A 6 9.85 -12.45 2.36
N GLY A 7 10.14 -13.47 3.17
CA GLY A 7 9.20 -14.55 3.49
C GLY A 7 8.26 -14.17 4.65
N GLU A 8 7.15 -14.89 4.75
CA GLU A 8 6.22 -14.73 5.88
C GLU A 8 6.88 -14.99 7.23
N THR A 9 7.74 -16.02 7.33
CA THR A 9 8.50 -16.34 8.54
C THR A 9 9.39 -15.16 8.97
N ALA A 10 10.14 -14.59 8.04
CA ALA A 10 11.00 -13.43 8.32
C ALA A 10 10.18 -12.21 8.80
N GLY A 11 9.03 -11.96 8.16
CA GLY A 11 8.10 -10.91 8.59
C GLY A 11 7.52 -11.19 9.97
N HIS A 12 7.14 -12.44 10.25
CA HIS A 12 6.62 -12.86 11.54
C HIS A 12 7.65 -12.65 12.65
N ASP A 13 8.88 -13.12 12.46
CA ASP A 13 9.95 -12.99 13.46
C ASP A 13 10.27 -11.52 13.74
N PHE A 14 10.27 -10.69 12.70
CA PHE A 14 10.43 -9.24 12.85
C PHE A 14 9.32 -8.62 13.71
N LEU A 15 8.05 -8.88 13.39
CA LEU A 15 6.91 -8.33 14.12
C LEU A 15 6.82 -8.89 15.55
N TRP A 16 7.06 -10.17 15.73
CA TRP A 16 7.13 -10.82 17.04
C TRP A 16 8.20 -10.15 17.91
N ASN A 17 9.38 -9.87 17.35
CA ASN A 17 10.45 -9.22 18.06
C ASN A 17 10.17 -7.74 18.40
N LEU A 18 9.29 -7.07 17.66
CA LEU A 18 8.77 -5.75 18.06
C LEU A 18 7.77 -5.89 19.22
N GLY A 19 6.88 -6.87 19.15
CA GLY A 19 5.94 -7.18 20.22
C GLY A 19 6.62 -7.53 21.54
N SER A 20 7.67 -8.35 21.49
CA SER A 20 8.49 -8.68 22.67
C SER A 20 9.22 -7.49 23.26
N ARG A 21 9.32 -6.37 22.53
CA ARG A 21 9.91 -5.09 22.97
C ARG A 21 8.85 -4.05 23.34
N GLY A 22 7.57 -4.43 23.40
CA GLY A 22 6.47 -3.60 23.88
C GLY A 22 5.54 -3.05 22.79
N LEU A 23 5.78 -3.32 21.50
CA LEU A 23 4.87 -2.90 20.44
C LEU A 23 3.66 -3.84 20.37
N GLN A 24 2.58 -3.52 21.07
CA GLN A 24 1.37 -4.33 21.07
C GLN A 24 0.43 -3.94 19.94
N GLY A 25 -0.04 -4.92 19.16
CA GLY A 25 -0.95 -4.70 18.04
C GLY A 25 -2.28 -4.03 18.44
N GLU A 26 -2.75 -4.24 19.67
CA GLU A 26 -4.00 -3.65 20.16
C GLU A 26 -4.01 -2.11 20.22
N PHE A 27 -2.82 -1.49 20.33
CA PHE A 27 -2.68 -0.02 20.34
C PHE A 27 -2.29 0.56 18.99
N LEU A 28 -2.17 -0.28 17.94
CA LEU A 28 -1.82 0.19 16.61
C LEU A 28 -3.06 0.63 15.84
N GLU A 29 -3.09 1.89 15.44
CA GLU A 29 -4.14 2.41 14.57
C GLU A 29 -4.06 1.81 13.14
N ARG A 30 -2.84 1.58 12.64
CA ARG A 30 -2.60 1.11 11.26
C ARG A 30 -1.17 0.61 11.06
N MET A 31 -1.02 -0.38 10.17
CA MET A 31 0.26 -0.80 9.59
C MET A 31 0.37 -0.34 8.12
N VAL A 32 1.40 0.43 7.79
CA VAL A 32 1.65 0.91 6.43
C VAL A 32 2.86 0.18 5.83
N THR A 33 2.65 -0.62 4.78
CA THR A 33 3.71 -1.42 4.13
C THR A 33 3.74 -1.15 2.63
N ASP A 34 4.81 -1.51 1.92
CA ASP A 34 4.82 -1.49 0.44
C ASP A 34 3.86 -2.54 -0.18
N GLY A 35 3.36 -3.46 0.65
CA GLY A 35 2.42 -4.51 0.34
C GLY A 35 3.06 -5.78 -0.21
N GLN A 36 4.29 -6.07 0.24
CA GLN A 36 4.93 -7.38 0.21
C GLN A 36 4.01 -8.44 0.84
N ALA A 37 3.82 -9.55 0.13
CA ALA A 37 2.79 -10.54 0.49
C ALA A 37 3.12 -11.33 1.77
N GLY A 38 4.40 -11.62 2.03
CA GLY A 38 4.84 -12.32 3.24
C GLY A 38 4.58 -11.51 4.51
N LEU A 39 4.94 -10.23 4.50
CA LEU A 39 4.72 -9.30 5.60
C LEU A 39 3.21 -9.07 5.82
N ALA A 40 2.42 -8.94 4.76
CA ALA A 40 0.97 -8.82 4.89
C ALA A 40 0.33 -10.03 5.60
N ARG A 41 0.80 -11.25 5.28
CA ARG A 41 0.36 -12.48 5.96
C ARG A 41 0.85 -12.53 7.41
N ALA A 42 2.10 -12.13 7.67
CA ALA A 42 2.64 -12.05 9.03
C ALA A 42 1.85 -11.07 9.91
N ILE A 43 1.50 -9.89 9.40
CA ILE A 43 0.64 -8.92 10.11
C ILE A 43 -0.73 -9.54 10.36
N ALA A 44 -1.35 -10.17 9.36
CA ALA A 44 -2.65 -10.81 9.53
C ALA A 44 -2.64 -11.92 10.60
N ARG A 45 -1.51 -12.63 10.73
CA ARG A 45 -1.32 -13.71 11.71
C ARG A 45 -1.11 -13.19 13.13
N LEU A 46 -0.29 -12.15 13.32
CA LEU A 46 0.07 -11.64 14.64
C LEU A 46 -0.87 -10.56 15.14
N TRP A 47 -1.25 -9.63 14.27
CA TRP A 47 -2.00 -8.41 14.60
C TRP A 47 -3.18 -8.23 13.63
N GLY A 48 -4.00 -9.27 13.48
CA GLY A 48 -5.08 -9.30 12.49
C GLY A 48 -6.16 -8.22 12.64
N ALA A 49 -6.31 -7.65 13.84
CA ALA A 49 -7.21 -6.52 14.09
C ALA A 49 -6.66 -5.18 13.55
N VAL A 50 -5.36 -5.09 13.28
CA VAL A 50 -4.72 -3.85 12.86
C VAL A 50 -4.98 -3.60 11.37
N PRO A 51 -5.60 -2.47 10.99
CA PRO A 51 -5.81 -2.12 9.60
C PRO A 51 -4.49 -2.06 8.82
N GLN A 52 -4.45 -2.72 7.66
CA GLN A 52 -3.29 -2.69 6.77
C GLN A 52 -3.52 -1.71 5.61
N GLN A 53 -2.54 -0.84 5.36
CA GLN A 53 -2.52 0.09 4.22
C GLN A 53 -1.24 -0.09 3.40
N ARG A 54 -1.36 0.07 2.07
CA ARG A 54 -0.19 0.20 1.21
C ARG A 54 0.38 1.62 1.23
N CYS A 55 1.69 1.73 1.33
CA CYS A 55 2.44 2.97 1.34
C CYS A 55 2.30 3.69 -0.01
N TRP A 56 1.76 4.91 0.05
CA TRP A 56 1.55 5.74 -1.14
C TRP A 56 2.85 6.17 -1.83
N ALA A 57 3.92 6.42 -1.07
CA ALA A 57 5.21 6.77 -1.63
C ALA A 57 5.76 5.64 -2.51
N HIS A 58 5.76 4.40 -1.99
CA HIS A 58 6.12 3.22 -2.77
C HIS A 58 5.16 3.01 -3.95
N LYS A 59 3.87 3.28 -3.76
CA LYS A 59 2.88 3.14 -4.83
C LYS A 59 3.15 4.07 -6.00
N LEU A 60 3.40 5.35 -5.74
CA LEU A 60 3.68 6.35 -6.76
C LEU A 60 5.01 6.08 -7.46
N ARG A 61 6.06 5.68 -6.72
CA ARG A 61 7.35 5.27 -7.30
C ARG A 61 7.21 4.05 -8.21
N ASN A 62 6.50 3.02 -7.76
CA ASN A 62 6.24 1.80 -8.56
C ASN A 62 5.42 2.10 -9.81
N LEU A 63 4.49 3.06 -9.73
CA LEU A 63 3.75 3.52 -10.89
C LEU A 63 4.68 4.25 -11.85
N GLU A 64 5.44 5.25 -11.36
CA GLU A 64 6.37 6.03 -12.16
C GLU A 64 7.33 5.15 -12.97
N ASN A 65 7.90 4.11 -12.34
CA ASN A 65 8.81 3.16 -13.00
C ASN A 65 8.16 2.35 -14.14
N LYS A 66 6.82 2.25 -14.17
CA LYS A 66 6.06 1.51 -15.20
C LYS A 66 5.47 2.41 -16.28
N LEU A 67 5.54 3.73 -16.10
CA LEU A 67 4.98 4.68 -17.04
C LEU A 67 5.97 5.02 -18.14
N LYS A 68 5.49 5.09 -19.38
CA LYS A 68 6.23 5.72 -20.46
C LYS A 68 6.24 7.24 -20.27
N ALA A 69 7.18 7.96 -20.88
CA ALA A 69 7.24 9.42 -20.83
C ALA A 69 5.92 10.08 -21.26
N SER A 70 5.27 9.56 -22.31
CA SER A 70 3.95 10.00 -22.79
C SER A 70 2.80 9.80 -21.78
N GLN A 71 3.06 9.10 -20.68
CA GLN A 71 2.10 8.74 -19.65
C GLN A 71 2.36 9.50 -18.35
N ARG A 72 3.15 10.59 -18.37
CA ARG A 72 3.46 11.38 -17.18
C ARG A 72 2.22 11.94 -16.48
N ALA A 73 1.20 12.33 -17.25
CA ALA A 73 -0.10 12.76 -16.74
C ALA A 73 -0.75 11.70 -15.80
N CYS A 74 -0.36 10.42 -15.92
CA CYS A 74 -0.79 9.38 -14.99
C CYS A 74 -0.33 9.57 -13.57
N LEU A 75 0.92 9.98 -13.42
CA LEU A 75 1.50 10.17 -12.13
C LEU A 75 0.82 11.35 -11.42
N ASP A 76 0.51 12.43 -12.14
CA ASP A 76 -0.14 13.59 -11.57
C ASP A 76 -1.60 13.32 -11.19
N GLN A 77 -2.33 12.55 -12.01
CA GLN A 77 -3.67 12.10 -11.62
C GLN A 77 -3.63 11.15 -10.41
N ALA A 78 -2.63 10.28 -10.31
CA ALA A 78 -2.45 9.42 -9.15
C ALA A 78 -2.18 10.21 -7.86
N LYS A 79 -1.35 11.27 -7.96
CA LYS A 79 -1.12 12.21 -6.85
C LYS A 79 -2.42 12.89 -6.41
N ARG A 80 -3.30 13.28 -7.34
CA ARG A 80 -4.61 13.88 -7.01
C ARG A 80 -5.54 12.92 -6.25
N ILE A 81 -5.45 11.62 -6.48
CA ILE A 81 -6.20 10.62 -5.69
C ILE A 81 -5.66 10.58 -4.26
N TYR A 82 -4.34 10.58 -4.10
CA TYR A 82 -3.69 10.58 -2.78
C TYR A 82 -3.98 11.85 -1.98
N LEU A 83 -3.93 13.01 -2.64
CA LEU A 83 -4.14 14.33 -2.03
C LEU A 83 -5.62 14.68 -1.81
N ALA A 84 -6.55 13.80 -2.18
CA ALA A 84 -7.97 14.05 -1.98
C ALA A 84 -8.33 14.07 -0.48
N GLU A 85 -9.21 14.99 -0.10
CA GLU A 85 -9.58 15.23 1.30
C GLU A 85 -10.42 14.10 1.92
N ASN A 86 -11.04 13.27 1.09
CA ASN A 86 -11.88 12.19 1.55
C ASN A 86 -12.05 11.11 0.47
N LYS A 87 -12.61 9.97 0.89
CA LYS A 87 -12.86 8.81 0.03
C LYS A 87 -13.74 9.12 -1.17
N THR A 88 -14.75 9.96 -1.02
CA THR A 88 -15.62 10.34 -2.13
C THR A 88 -14.85 11.10 -3.20
N GLN A 89 -14.05 12.09 -2.81
CA GLN A 89 -13.19 12.83 -3.73
C GLN A 89 -12.11 11.94 -4.36
N ALA A 90 -11.46 11.07 -3.58
CA ALA A 90 -10.47 10.12 -4.08
C ALA A 90 -11.07 9.20 -5.17
N LEU A 91 -12.27 8.67 -4.92
CA LEU A 91 -12.99 7.83 -5.89
C LEU A 91 -13.42 8.62 -7.14
N ALA A 92 -13.83 9.88 -6.98
CA ALA A 92 -14.13 10.75 -8.11
C ALA A 92 -12.88 10.98 -8.98
N GLN A 93 -11.73 11.28 -8.37
CA GLN A 93 -10.45 11.42 -9.08
C GLN A 93 -10.03 10.11 -9.76
N PHE A 94 -10.25 8.97 -9.11
CA PHE A 94 -9.97 7.66 -9.69
C PHE A 94 -10.85 7.34 -10.91
N ARG A 95 -12.13 7.72 -10.88
CA ARG A 95 -13.08 7.54 -12.00
C ARG A 95 -12.73 8.42 -13.20
N ARG A 96 -12.15 9.60 -12.97
CA ARG A 96 -11.69 10.53 -14.02
C ARG A 96 -10.42 10.09 -14.74
N ARG A 97 -9.80 8.97 -14.36
CA ARG A 97 -8.58 8.48 -15.01
C ARG A 97 -8.85 8.16 -16.50
N PRO A 98 -7.89 8.42 -17.39
CA PRO A 98 -8.02 8.06 -18.80
C PRO A 98 -8.19 6.54 -19.02
N ARG A 99 -8.93 6.20 -20.07
CA ARG A 99 -9.19 4.82 -20.47
C ARG A 99 -7.88 4.10 -20.83
N GLY A 100 -7.77 2.82 -20.50
CA GLY A 100 -6.60 1.99 -20.83
C GLY A 100 -5.44 2.02 -19.82
N TRP A 101 -5.51 2.85 -18.78
CA TRP A 101 -4.48 2.95 -17.73
C TRP A 101 -4.45 1.77 -16.76
N GLY A 102 -5.50 0.96 -16.67
CA GLY A 102 -5.58 -0.15 -15.72
C GLY A 102 -4.42 -1.16 -15.79
N ARG A 103 -3.68 -1.21 -16.91
CA ARG A 103 -2.56 -2.14 -17.12
C ARG A 103 -1.30 -1.80 -16.30
N GLN A 104 -0.98 -0.53 -16.06
CA GLN A 104 0.19 -0.18 -15.23
C GLN A 104 -0.07 -0.39 -13.73
N TRP A 105 -1.34 -0.44 -13.36
CA TRP A 105 -1.81 -0.64 -11.99
C TRP A 105 -1.89 -2.14 -11.67
N GLY A 106 -1.42 -2.53 -10.48
CA GLY A 106 -1.50 -3.91 -10.01
C GLY A 106 -2.96 -4.32 -9.74
N GLY A 107 -3.20 -5.63 -9.58
CA GLY A 107 -4.55 -6.19 -9.43
C GLY A 107 -5.38 -5.55 -8.31
N ALA A 108 -4.77 -5.31 -7.14
CA ALA A 108 -5.45 -4.67 -6.01
C ALA A 108 -5.84 -3.21 -6.30
N ASP A 109 -5.05 -2.50 -7.11
CA ASP A 109 -5.25 -1.07 -7.37
C ASP A 109 -6.24 -0.81 -8.52
N ARG A 110 -6.39 -1.79 -9.42
CA ARG A 110 -7.44 -1.76 -10.47
C ARG A 110 -8.85 -1.72 -9.88
N ALA A 111 -9.04 -2.35 -8.72
CA ALA A 111 -10.33 -2.46 -8.04
C ALA A 111 -10.75 -1.19 -7.29
N GLY A 112 -9.95 -0.10 -7.33
CA GLY A 112 -10.29 1.11 -6.60
C GLY A 112 -10.14 0.99 -5.09
N ARG A 113 -9.41 -0.04 -4.60
CA ARG A 113 -8.99 -0.18 -3.20
C ARG A 113 -7.88 0.83 -2.90
N TRP A 114 -8.27 2.09 -2.87
CA TRP A 114 -7.41 3.20 -2.48
C TRP A 114 -7.72 3.54 -1.03
N HIS A 115 -6.79 3.24 -0.16
CA HIS A 115 -6.84 3.73 1.21
C HIS A 115 -6.43 5.19 1.18
N VAL A 116 -7.39 6.09 1.37
CA VAL A 116 -7.13 7.53 1.47
C VAL A 116 -6.27 7.77 2.71
N LYS A 117 -5.61 8.92 2.78
CA LYS A 117 -4.78 9.30 3.93
C LYS A 117 -5.56 9.30 5.27
N HIS A 118 -6.89 9.34 5.20
CA HIS A 118 -7.84 9.32 6.31
C HIS A 118 -8.31 7.89 6.58
#